data_AF-A0A7W1LZI2-F1
#
_entry.id   AF-A0A7W1LZI2-F1
#
_cell.length_a   1.000
_cell.length_b   1.000
_cell.length_c   1.000
_cell.angle_alpha   90.00
_cell.angle_beta   90.00
_cell.angle_gamma   90.00
#
_symmetry.space_group_name_H-M   'P 1'
#
loop_
_entity.id
_entity.type
_entity.pdbx_description
1 polymer ?
#
loop_
_entity_poly.entity_id
_entity_poly.type
_entity_poly.pdbx_seq_one_letter_code
_entity_poly.pdbx_strand_id
1 'polypeptide(L)'
;MMEEKRDESSAPVIVEARLPVAIIRLNRPAERNPLSIATLDQLDVAVSVLIERADIKAIIFTGADDVFASGANIRELRTLTPATAGEFARRGQMLFEKIARAAQLTIAAVNGYCMGGGLDLALACDLRYASPQAVFAHPGARLGIITGWGGTQRLPRLIGMHRALELLLTARRLTSTEALEVGLVSHVSDSVLDYACRIARTCS
;
A
#
# COMPACT_ATOMS: atom_id res chain seq x y z
N MET A 1 3.64 -26.29 29.10
CA MET A 1 3.53 -25.99 27.65
C MET A 1 3.73 -24.48 27.54
N MET A 2 4.95 -24.05 27.24
CA MET A 2 5.29 -22.62 27.19
C MET A 2 4.76 -22.04 25.88
N GLU A 3 3.83 -21.09 25.97
CA GLU A 3 3.47 -20.23 24.85
C GLU A 3 4.68 -19.35 24.51
N GLU A 4 5.30 -19.60 23.37
CA GLU A 4 6.27 -18.68 22.77
C GLU A 4 5.54 -17.36 22.50
N LYS A 5 5.83 -16.34 23.32
CA LYS A 5 5.56 -14.94 22.97
C LYS A 5 6.23 -14.68 21.62
N ARG A 6 5.43 -14.62 20.54
CA ARG A 6 5.88 -14.07 19.26
C ARG A 6 6.41 -12.67 19.54
N ASP A 7 7.66 -12.42 19.19
CA ASP A 7 8.21 -11.08 19.21
C ASP A 7 7.42 -10.22 18.22
N GLU A 8 6.54 -9.37 18.75
CA GLU A 8 5.72 -8.43 17.96
C GLU A 8 6.59 -7.52 17.07
N SER A 9 7.87 -7.32 17.42
CA SER A 9 8.83 -6.54 16.60
C SER A 9 9.18 -7.21 15.27
N SER A 10 8.92 -8.52 15.13
CA SER A 10 9.22 -9.32 13.92
C SER A 10 8.02 -9.48 12.98
N ALA A 11 6.82 -9.02 13.38
CA ALA A 11 5.62 -9.14 12.56
C ALA A 11 5.76 -8.31 11.27
N PRO A 12 5.37 -8.84 10.09
CA PRO A 12 5.45 -8.09 8.84
C PRO A 12 4.45 -6.93 8.75
N VAL A 13 3.42 -6.93 9.61
CA VAL A 13 2.45 -5.86 9.77
C VAL A 13 2.36 -5.49 11.24
N ILE A 14 2.59 -4.22 11.56
CA ILE A 14 2.41 -3.64 12.90
C ILE A 14 1.19 -2.72 12.86
N VAL A 15 0.32 -2.81 13.88
CA VAL A 15 -0.84 -1.93 14.03
C VAL A 15 -0.69 -1.11 15.30
N GLU A 16 -0.78 0.21 15.16
CA GLU A 16 -0.73 1.16 16.28
C GLU A 16 -2.02 2.00 16.31
N ALA A 17 -2.75 1.97 17.42
CA ALA A 17 -3.94 2.79 17.61
C ALA A 17 -3.57 4.12 18.30
N ARG A 18 -3.71 5.23 17.59
CA ARG A 18 -3.60 6.61 18.08
C ARG A 18 -4.94 7.32 17.91
N LEU A 19 -5.93 6.95 18.72
CA LEU A 19 -7.33 7.37 18.55
C LEU A 19 -7.47 8.86 18.20
N PRO A 20 -8.34 9.22 17.23
CA PRO A 20 -9.25 8.34 16.47
C PRO A 20 -8.59 7.66 15.25
N VAL A 21 -7.27 7.60 15.17
CA VAL A 21 -6.51 7.10 14.02
C VAL A 21 -5.90 5.74 14.33
N ALA A 22 -5.94 4.81 13.37
CA ALA A 22 -5.12 3.60 13.39
C ALA A 22 -4.03 3.69 12.32
N ILE A 23 -2.82 3.25 12.66
CA ILE A 23 -1.67 3.22 11.75
C ILE A 23 -1.31 1.76 11.50
N ILE A 24 -1.34 1.35 10.24
CA ILE A 24 -0.83 0.06 9.77
C ILE A 24 0.54 0.30 9.13
N ARG A 25 1.58 -0.31 9.71
CA ARG A 25 2.96 -0.24 9.22
C ARG A 25 3.40 -1.58 8.65
N LEU A 26 3.87 -1.56 7.40
CA LEU A 26 4.61 -2.69 6.82
C LEU A 26 6.03 -2.72 7.38
N ASN A 27 6.43 -3.85 7.96
CA ASN A 27 7.60 -3.95 8.84
C ASN A 27 8.53 -5.11 8.43
N ARG A 28 8.91 -5.13 7.15
CA ARG A 28 9.99 -5.98 6.59
C ARG A 28 10.97 -5.15 5.77
N PRO A 29 11.56 -4.08 6.35
CA PRO A 29 12.33 -3.10 5.57
C PRO A 29 13.58 -3.70 4.93
N ALA A 30 14.24 -4.67 5.58
CA ALA A 30 15.38 -5.40 5.02
C ALA A 30 15.07 -6.12 3.69
N GLU A 31 13.80 -6.50 3.48
CA GLU A 31 13.29 -7.11 2.25
C GLU A 31 12.53 -6.11 1.38
N ARG A 32 12.54 -4.82 1.76
CA ARG A 32 11.76 -3.74 1.15
C ARG A 32 10.25 -3.95 1.23
N ASN A 33 9.75 -4.40 2.37
CA ASN A 33 8.31 -4.54 2.65
C ASN A 33 7.53 -5.26 1.53
N PRO A 34 7.89 -6.52 1.21
CA PRO A 34 7.16 -7.27 0.19
C PRO A 34 5.76 -7.62 0.70
N LEU A 35 4.77 -7.47 -0.17
CA LEU A 35 3.41 -7.94 0.03
C LEU A 35 3.35 -9.42 -0.34
N SER A 36 3.94 -10.25 0.52
CA SER A 36 3.81 -11.71 0.46
C SER A 36 2.40 -12.15 0.79
N ILE A 37 2.07 -13.42 0.53
CA ILE A 37 0.79 -14.02 0.95
C ILE A 37 0.57 -13.80 2.45
N ALA A 38 1.57 -14.08 3.28
CA ALA A 38 1.48 -13.89 4.73
C ALA A 38 1.25 -12.42 5.12
N THR A 39 1.89 -11.47 4.44
CA THR A 39 1.66 -10.04 4.67
C THR A 39 0.24 -9.63 4.25
N LEU A 40 -0.27 -10.11 3.11
CA LEU A 40 -1.63 -9.84 2.65
C LEU A 40 -2.66 -10.39 3.63
N ASP A 41 -2.49 -11.61 4.13
CA ASP A 41 -3.41 -12.23 5.08
C ASP A 41 -3.43 -11.46 6.42
N GLN A 42 -2.26 -11.00 6.90
CA GLN A 42 -2.19 -10.17 8.10
C GLN A 42 -2.79 -8.78 7.91
N LEU A 43 -2.59 -8.15 6.76
CA LEU A 43 -3.26 -6.90 6.40
C LEU A 43 -4.78 -7.08 6.37
N ASP A 44 -5.26 -8.19 5.80
CA ASP A 44 -6.70 -8.47 5.73
C ASP A 44 -7.33 -8.60 7.11
N VAL A 45 -6.68 -9.32 8.02
CA VAL A 45 -7.10 -9.42 9.42
C VAL A 45 -7.09 -8.04 10.09
N ALA A 46 -5.99 -7.29 9.97
CA ALA A 46 -5.86 -5.98 10.59
C ALA A 46 -6.94 -5.00 10.09
N VAL A 47 -7.14 -4.91 8.78
CA VAL A 47 -8.17 -4.05 8.18
C VAL A 47 -9.56 -4.49 8.63
N SER A 48 -9.86 -5.80 8.63
CA SER A 48 -11.17 -6.31 9.03
C SER A 48 -11.51 -5.98 10.49
N VAL A 49 -10.52 -6.00 11.39
CA VAL A 49 -10.72 -5.59 12.78
C VAL A 49 -10.94 -4.08 12.89
N LEU A 50 -10.18 -3.27 12.16
CA LEU A 50 -10.25 -1.81 12.26
C LEU A 50 -11.52 -1.22 11.64
N ILE A 51 -12.05 -1.80 10.57
CA ILE A 51 -13.27 -1.29 9.93
C ILE A 51 -14.52 -1.46 10.79
N GLU A 52 -14.52 -2.43 11.71
CA GLU A 52 -15.62 -2.67 12.66
C GLU A 52 -15.54 -1.77 13.92
N ARG A 53 -14.46 -1.00 14.07
CA ARG A 53 -14.22 -0.16 15.25
C ARG A 53 -14.81 1.23 15.10
N ALA A 54 -15.82 1.55 15.90
CA ALA A 54 -16.48 2.85 15.90
C ALA A 54 -15.59 4.01 16.40
N ASP A 55 -14.56 3.70 17.20
CA ASP A 55 -13.58 4.66 17.73
C ASP A 55 -12.45 5.00 16.75
N ILE A 56 -12.35 4.27 15.62
CA ILE A 56 -11.43 4.56 14.53
C ILE A 56 -12.17 5.31 13.42
N LYS A 57 -11.70 6.51 13.11
CA LYS A 57 -12.22 7.36 12.02
C LYS A 57 -11.33 7.35 10.78
N ALA A 58 -10.05 7.04 10.96
CA ALA A 58 -9.10 6.95 9.86
C ALA A 58 -8.10 5.80 10.02
N ILE A 59 -7.71 5.19 8.90
CA ILE A 59 -6.68 4.15 8.83
C ILE A 59 -5.56 4.66 7.92
N ILE A 60 -4.35 4.77 8.47
CA ILE A 60 -3.16 5.23 7.74
C ILE A 60 -2.26 4.05 7.46
N PHE A 61 -1.93 3.83 6.19
CA PHE A 61 -0.95 2.86 5.75
C PHE A 61 0.40 3.55 5.56
N THR A 62 1.48 2.93 6.04
CA THR A 62 2.85 3.38 5.82
C THR A 62 3.82 2.20 5.87
N GLY A 63 5.10 2.39 5.56
CA GLY A 63 6.12 1.36 5.73
C GLY A 63 7.18 1.75 6.75
N ALA A 64 8.02 0.79 7.14
CA ALA A 64 9.22 1.02 7.91
C ALA A 64 10.37 1.58 7.03
N ASP A 65 11.28 2.32 7.66
CA ASP A 65 12.44 2.96 7.03
C ASP A 65 12.08 3.83 5.80
N ASP A 66 12.79 3.66 4.69
CA ASP A 66 12.62 4.40 3.44
C ASP A 66 11.84 3.60 2.37
N VAL A 67 11.02 2.64 2.81
CA VAL A 67 10.22 1.81 1.93
C VAL A 67 8.77 1.81 2.38
N PHE A 68 7.86 2.15 1.49
CA PHE A 68 6.43 1.91 1.72
C PHE A 68 6.15 0.42 1.49
N ALA A 69 6.24 -0.04 0.23
CA ALA A 69 6.12 -1.44 -0.16
C ALA A 69 6.74 -1.69 -1.55
N SER A 70 7.45 -2.81 -1.71
CA SER A 70 8.06 -3.20 -2.99
C SER A 70 7.13 -3.97 -3.93
N GLY A 71 5.89 -4.25 -3.49
CA GLY A 71 4.90 -5.02 -4.24
C GLY A 71 4.91 -6.49 -3.89
N ALA A 72 4.35 -7.33 -4.76
CA ALA A 72 4.27 -8.77 -4.53
C ALA A 72 5.65 -9.41 -4.34
N ASN A 73 5.73 -10.40 -3.45
CA ASN A 73 6.97 -11.13 -3.25
C ASN A 73 7.36 -11.92 -4.51
N ILE A 74 8.49 -11.56 -5.14
CA ILE A 74 8.94 -12.17 -6.40
C ILE A 74 9.25 -13.67 -6.25
N ARG A 75 9.71 -14.12 -5.08
CA ARG A 75 9.99 -15.54 -4.84
C ARG A 75 8.70 -16.35 -4.84
N GLU A 76 7.64 -15.82 -4.22
CA GLU A 76 6.31 -16.45 -4.24
C GLU A 76 5.70 -16.40 -5.65
N LEU A 77 5.84 -15.29 -6.38
CA LEU A 77 5.33 -15.20 -7.75
C LEU A 77 5.90 -16.28 -8.67
N ARG A 78 7.18 -16.63 -8.51
CA ARG A 78 7.87 -17.65 -9.33
C ARG A 78 7.35 -19.07 -9.10
N THR A 79 6.67 -19.33 -7.99
CA THR A 79 6.12 -20.67 -7.69
C THR A 79 4.67 -20.83 -8.14
N LEU A 80 4.04 -19.76 -8.66
CA LEU A 80 2.64 -19.78 -9.06
C LEU A 80 2.44 -20.52 -10.39
N THR A 81 1.45 -21.40 -10.40
CA THR A 81 0.81 -21.94 -11.61
C THR A 81 -0.28 -20.98 -12.12
N PRO A 82 -0.81 -21.14 -13.34
CA PRO A 82 -1.92 -20.32 -13.82
C PRO A 82 -3.15 -20.31 -12.89
N ALA A 83 -3.51 -21.47 -12.33
CA ALA A 83 -4.64 -21.58 -11.40
C ALA A 83 -4.38 -20.82 -10.09
N THR A 84 -3.19 -21.01 -9.49
CA THR A 84 -2.83 -20.34 -8.22
C THR A 84 -2.53 -18.86 -8.42
N ALA A 85 -2.10 -18.44 -9.61
CA ALA A 85 -1.91 -17.02 -9.94
C ALA A 85 -3.25 -16.26 -9.96
N GLY A 86 -4.32 -16.88 -10.48
CA GLY A 86 -5.66 -16.31 -10.42
C GLY A 86 -6.15 -16.12 -8.98
N GLU A 87 -5.92 -17.11 -8.11
CA GLU A 87 -6.20 -17.00 -6.67
C GLU A 87 -5.42 -15.86 -6.01
N PHE A 88 -4.11 -15.80 -6.27
CA PHE A 88 -3.25 -14.76 -5.73
C PHE A 88 -3.65 -13.35 -6.16
N ALA A 89 -4.03 -13.18 -7.43
CA ALA A 89 -4.56 -11.91 -7.92
C ALA A 89 -5.87 -11.54 -7.20
N ARG A 90 -6.81 -12.48 -7.09
CA ARG A 90 -8.10 -12.25 -6.42
C ARG A 90 -7.94 -11.89 -4.96
N ARG A 91 -7.02 -12.55 -4.23
CA ARG A 91 -6.71 -12.24 -2.84
C ARG A 91 -6.35 -10.77 -2.65
N GLY A 92 -5.36 -10.27 -3.41
CA GLY A 92 -4.96 -8.87 -3.32
C GLY A 92 -6.06 -7.90 -3.78
N GLN A 93 -6.80 -8.24 -4.84
CA GLN A 93 -7.94 -7.43 -5.30
C GLN A 93 -9.03 -7.29 -4.23
N MET A 94 -9.41 -8.38 -3.56
CA MET A 94 -10.43 -8.36 -2.52
C MET A 94 -10.01 -7.52 -1.32
N LEU A 95 -8.76 -7.67 -0.87
CA LEU A 95 -8.22 -6.85 0.22
C LEU A 95 -8.23 -5.35 -0.16
N PHE A 96 -7.74 -5.00 -1.34
CA PHE A 96 -7.66 -3.59 -1.74
C PHE A 96 -9.04 -3.01 -2.06
N GLU A 97 -9.99 -3.82 -2.52
CA GLU A 97 -11.39 -3.40 -2.63
C GLU A 97 -12.04 -3.19 -1.27
N LYS A 98 -11.72 -4.02 -0.26
CA LYS A 98 -12.16 -3.83 1.12
C LYS A 98 -11.65 -2.50 1.67
N ILE A 99 -10.38 -2.17 1.45
CA ILE A 99 -9.78 -0.88 1.84
C ILE A 99 -10.49 0.28 1.12
N ALA A 100 -10.66 0.19 -0.20
CA ALA A 100 -11.29 1.24 -1.00
C ALA A 100 -12.79 1.46 -0.69
N ARG A 101 -13.44 0.52 -0.01
CA ARG A 101 -14.85 0.60 0.42
C ARG A 101 -15.02 0.82 1.92
N ALA A 102 -13.92 1.00 2.66
CA ALA A 102 -13.99 1.23 4.10
C ALA A 102 -14.79 2.51 4.38
N ALA A 103 -15.59 2.51 5.46
CA ALA A 103 -16.31 3.70 5.89
C ALA A 103 -15.37 4.73 6.55
N GLN A 104 -14.24 4.26 7.08
CA GLN A 104 -13.16 5.07 7.62
C GLN A 104 -12.37 5.74 6.50
N LEU A 105 -11.84 6.94 6.76
CA LEU A 105 -10.90 7.60 5.86
C LEU A 105 -9.60 6.80 5.77
N THR A 106 -9.22 6.36 4.57
CA THR A 106 -7.98 5.63 4.32
C THR A 106 -6.91 6.53 3.71
N ILE A 107 -5.71 6.51 4.28
CA ILE A 107 -4.60 7.38 3.84
C ILE A 107 -3.35 6.55 3.60
N ALA A 108 -2.74 6.68 2.43
CA ALA A 108 -1.38 6.19 2.19
C ALA A 108 -0.37 7.28 2.52
N ALA A 109 0.38 7.12 3.61
CA ALA A 109 1.55 7.92 3.95
C ALA A 109 2.82 7.25 3.39
N VAL A 110 3.13 7.57 2.14
CA VAL A 110 4.20 6.93 1.36
C VAL A 110 5.55 7.53 1.75
N ASN A 111 6.25 6.84 2.65
CA ASN A 111 7.52 7.24 3.24
C ASN A 111 8.74 7.00 2.32
N GLY A 112 8.58 6.29 1.20
CA GLY A 112 9.68 6.00 0.28
C GLY A 112 9.25 5.14 -0.90
N TYR A 113 9.97 4.06 -1.19
CA TYR A 113 9.67 3.20 -2.35
C TYR A 113 8.25 2.60 -2.31
N CYS A 114 7.46 2.88 -3.35
CA CYS A 114 6.07 2.45 -3.52
C CYS A 114 5.91 1.78 -4.89
N MET A 115 6.09 0.47 -4.94
CA MET A 115 6.30 -0.27 -6.20
C MET A 115 5.26 -1.36 -6.39
N GLY A 116 4.80 -1.56 -7.63
CA GLY A 116 3.93 -2.68 -8.00
C GLY A 116 2.68 -2.75 -7.13
N GLY A 117 2.50 -3.86 -6.43
CA GLY A 117 1.41 -4.04 -5.47
C GLY A 117 1.37 -3.00 -4.33
N GLY A 118 2.51 -2.38 -3.99
CA GLY A 118 2.56 -1.26 -3.05
C GLY A 118 1.86 -0.02 -3.60
N LEU A 119 2.02 0.25 -4.89
CA LEU A 119 1.28 1.32 -5.56
C LEU A 119 -0.20 0.96 -5.68
N ASP A 120 -0.55 -0.31 -5.91
CA ASP A 120 -1.95 -0.77 -5.87
C ASP A 120 -2.61 -0.53 -4.51
N LEU A 121 -1.89 -0.76 -3.40
CA LEU A 121 -2.35 -0.44 -2.04
C LEU A 121 -2.55 1.07 -1.85
N ALA A 122 -1.59 1.89 -2.29
CA ALA A 122 -1.71 3.34 -2.20
C ALA A 122 -2.89 3.88 -3.03
N LEU A 123 -3.12 3.31 -4.21
CA LEU A 123 -4.25 3.63 -5.09
C LEU A 123 -5.61 3.18 -4.53
N ALA A 124 -5.61 2.21 -3.61
CA ALA A 124 -6.82 1.76 -2.92
C ALA A 124 -7.23 2.69 -1.77
N CYS A 125 -6.33 3.54 -1.29
CA CYS A 125 -6.64 4.53 -0.25
C CYS A 125 -7.40 5.73 -0.83
N ASP A 126 -8.13 6.46 0.00
CA ASP A 126 -8.80 7.71 -0.40
C ASP A 126 -7.77 8.80 -0.73
N LEU A 127 -6.83 9.03 0.21
CA LEU A 127 -5.80 10.06 0.12
C LEU A 127 -4.41 9.43 0.03
N ARG A 128 -3.51 10.11 -0.69
CA ARG A 128 -2.10 9.72 -0.83
C ARG A 128 -1.21 10.93 -0.58
N TYR A 129 -0.25 10.76 0.31
CA TYR A 129 0.81 11.72 0.61
C TYR A 129 2.17 11.04 0.47
N ALA A 130 3.18 11.82 0.11
CA ALA A 130 4.52 11.31 -0.15
C ALA A 130 5.59 12.00 0.68
N SER A 131 6.66 11.29 1.03
CA SER A 131 7.93 11.93 1.38
C SER A 131 8.61 12.49 0.10
N PRO A 132 9.53 13.46 0.22
CA PRO A 132 10.28 13.95 -0.94
C PRO A 132 11.13 12.88 -1.64
N GLN A 133 11.46 11.80 -0.94
CA GLN A 133 12.28 10.69 -1.44
C GLN A 133 11.42 9.54 -1.98
N ALA A 134 10.09 9.68 -1.94
CA ALA A 134 9.18 8.66 -2.44
C ALA A 134 9.35 8.44 -3.94
N VAL A 135 9.32 7.18 -4.34
CA VAL A 135 9.44 6.75 -5.73
C VAL A 135 8.33 5.77 -6.04
N PHE A 136 7.64 6.01 -7.16
CA PHE A 136 6.48 5.23 -7.58
C PHE A 136 6.75 4.53 -8.91
N ALA A 137 6.37 3.26 -9.03
CA ALA A 137 6.32 2.59 -10.34
C ALA A 137 5.50 1.30 -10.31
N HIS A 138 4.99 0.88 -11.47
CA HIS A 138 4.63 -0.52 -11.72
C HIS A 138 5.72 -1.21 -12.55
N PRO A 139 6.61 -2.02 -11.94
CA PRO A 139 7.71 -2.66 -12.66
C PRO A 139 7.27 -3.86 -13.52
N GLY A 140 5.98 -4.21 -13.52
CA GLY A 140 5.46 -5.46 -14.09
C GLY A 140 5.85 -5.68 -15.56
N ALA A 141 5.77 -4.65 -16.40
CA ALA A 141 6.10 -4.79 -17.82
C ALA A 141 7.55 -5.28 -18.06
N ARG A 142 8.50 -4.88 -17.21
CA ARG A 142 9.90 -5.37 -17.26
C ARG A 142 10.04 -6.84 -16.88
N LEU A 143 9.07 -7.37 -16.14
CA LEU A 143 9.02 -8.75 -15.69
C LEU A 143 8.08 -9.61 -16.58
N GLY A 144 7.50 -9.04 -17.64
CA GLY A 144 6.53 -9.72 -18.49
C GLY A 144 5.18 -9.99 -17.80
N ILE A 145 4.84 -9.22 -16.75
CA ILE A 145 3.59 -9.37 -16.00
C ILE A 145 2.82 -8.04 -15.95
N ILE A 146 1.51 -8.13 -15.72
CA ILE A 146 0.66 -6.96 -15.47
C ILE A 146 0.42 -6.77 -13.97
N THR A 147 0.13 -5.54 -13.52
CA THR A 147 -0.27 -5.31 -12.13
C THR A 147 -1.64 -5.94 -11.86
N GLY A 148 -1.72 -6.74 -10.80
CA GLY A 148 -2.83 -7.66 -10.57
C GLY A 148 -3.85 -7.20 -9.52
N TRP A 149 -3.56 -6.16 -8.73
CA TRP A 149 -4.37 -5.83 -7.54
C TRP A 149 -5.17 -4.51 -7.70
N GLY A 150 -5.45 -4.14 -8.95
CA GLY A 150 -6.38 -3.06 -9.29
C GLY A 150 -5.75 -1.81 -9.90
N GLY A 151 -4.42 -1.72 -9.99
CA GLY A 151 -3.74 -0.55 -10.57
C GLY A 151 -4.09 -0.28 -12.02
N THR A 152 -4.34 -1.31 -12.83
CA THR A 152 -4.81 -1.14 -14.22
C THR A 152 -6.17 -0.45 -14.30
N GLN A 153 -6.92 -0.43 -13.19
CA GLN A 153 -8.22 0.20 -13.11
C GLN A 153 -8.14 1.54 -12.38
N ARG A 154 -7.50 1.60 -11.20
CA ARG A 154 -7.48 2.80 -10.36
C ARG A 154 -6.54 3.88 -10.90
N LEU A 155 -5.36 3.51 -11.40
CA LEU A 155 -4.39 4.48 -11.93
C LEU A 155 -4.91 5.31 -13.11
N PRO A 156 -5.46 4.74 -14.21
CA PRO A 156 -5.96 5.53 -15.33
C PRO A 156 -7.18 6.40 -14.96
N ARG A 157 -7.98 5.99 -13.97
CA ARG A 157 -9.09 6.81 -13.45
C ARG A 157 -8.59 8.00 -12.63
N LEU A 158 -7.42 7.89 -12.01
CA LEU A 158 -6.82 8.93 -11.19
C LEU A 158 -6.03 9.95 -12.02
N ILE A 159 -5.10 9.49 -12.87
CA ILE A 159 -4.13 10.36 -13.56
C ILE A 159 -4.38 10.49 -15.07
N GLY A 160 -5.48 9.91 -15.56
CA GLY A 160 -5.82 9.86 -16.98
C GLY A 160 -5.17 8.68 -17.71
N MET A 161 -5.87 8.18 -18.74
CA MET A 161 -5.50 6.97 -19.48
C MET A 161 -4.10 7.05 -20.11
N HIS A 162 -3.77 8.16 -20.77
CA HIS A 162 -2.51 8.30 -21.49
C HIS A 162 -1.29 8.18 -20.57
N ARG A 163 -1.27 8.94 -19.48
CA ARG A 163 -0.19 8.90 -18.48
C ARG A 163 -0.11 7.53 -17.81
N ALA A 164 -1.25 6.93 -17.46
CA ALA A 164 -1.26 5.60 -16.86
C ALA A 164 -0.67 4.54 -17.81
N LEU A 165 -1.00 4.56 -19.09
CA LEU A 165 -0.43 3.65 -20.08
C LEU A 165 1.08 3.85 -20.23
N GLU A 166 1.55 5.09 -20.32
CA GLU A 166 2.98 5.39 -20.37
C GLU A 166 3.72 4.77 -19.17
N LEU A 167 3.21 4.97 -17.95
CA LEU A 167 3.82 4.42 -16.73
C LEU A 167 3.78 2.89 -16.68
N LEU A 168 2.64 2.30 -17.03
CA LEU A 168 2.44 0.84 -16.99
C LEU A 168 3.28 0.12 -18.05
N LEU A 169 3.39 0.67 -19.25
CA LEU A 169 4.11 0.05 -20.38
C LEU A 169 5.63 0.27 -20.30
N THR A 170 6.06 1.47 -19.93
CA THR A 170 7.51 1.78 -19.82
C THR A 170 8.11 1.28 -18.50
N ALA A 171 7.26 1.04 -17.49
CA ALA A 171 7.65 0.75 -16.12
C ALA A 171 8.65 1.79 -15.57
N ARG A 172 8.59 3.04 -16.05
CA ARG A 172 9.43 4.12 -15.55
C ARG A 172 9.04 4.47 -14.11
N ARG A 173 9.99 5.07 -13.40
CA ARG A 173 9.77 5.59 -12.06
C ARG A 173 9.24 7.02 -12.13
N LEU A 174 8.40 7.36 -11.16
CA LEU A 174 7.99 8.72 -10.85
C LEU A 174 8.63 9.14 -9.53
N THR A 175 9.16 10.35 -9.52
CA THR A 175 9.53 11.06 -8.29
C THR A 175 8.29 11.55 -7.55
N SER A 176 8.42 11.96 -6.29
CA SER A 176 7.34 12.58 -5.52
C SER A 176 6.82 13.88 -6.17
N THR A 177 7.71 14.64 -6.80
CA THR A 177 7.36 15.88 -7.52
C THR A 177 6.51 15.57 -8.74
N GLU A 178 6.95 14.66 -9.61
CA GLU A 178 6.12 14.24 -10.76
C GLU A 178 4.80 13.61 -10.31
N ALA A 179 4.82 12.81 -9.24
CA ALA A 179 3.62 12.21 -8.67
C ALA A 179 2.61 13.27 -8.21
N LEU A 180 3.08 14.40 -7.66
CA LEU A 180 2.23 15.54 -7.30
C LEU A 180 1.68 16.22 -8.56
N GLU A 181 2.52 16.50 -9.55
CA GLU A 181 2.13 17.16 -10.81
C GLU A 181 1.09 16.38 -11.61
N VAL A 182 1.18 15.04 -11.63
CA VAL A 182 0.21 14.21 -12.35
C VAL A 182 -1.05 13.90 -11.54
N GLY A 183 -1.11 14.31 -10.28
CA GLY A 183 -2.25 14.07 -9.38
C GLY A 183 -2.28 12.68 -8.74
N LEU A 184 -1.16 11.95 -8.73
CA LEU A 184 -1.06 10.66 -8.04
C LEU A 184 -1.08 10.83 -6.51
N VAL A 185 -0.38 11.86 -6.01
CA VAL A 185 -0.38 12.25 -4.60
C VAL A 185 -0.88 13.69 -4.45
N SER A 186 -1.46 14.01 -3.31
CA SER A 186 -2.04 15.34 -3.05
C SER A 186 -1.09 16.28 -2.32
N HIS A 187 -0.04 15.75 -1.69
CA HIS A 187 0.95 16.55 -0.96
C HIS A 187 2.27 15.79 -0.77
N VAL A 188 3.37 16.54 -0.66
CA VAL A 188 4.71 16.04 -0.33
C VAL A 188 5.17 16.67 0.99
N SER A 189 5.64 15.87 1.94
CA SER A 189 6.05 16.33 3.27
C SER A 189 7.22 15.53 3.83
N ASP A 190 8.19 16.20 4.46
CA ASP A 190 9.34 15.57 5.12
C ASP A 190 8.91 14.62 6.26
N SER A 191 7.82 14.93 6.95
CA SER A 191 7.18 14.04 7.93
C SER A 191 5.80 13.59 7.44
N VAL A 192 5.80 12.75 6.40
CA VAL A 192 4.57 12.31 5.72
C VAL A 192 3.57 11.63 6.65
N LEU A 193 4.03 10.85 7.64
CA LEU A 193 3.15 10.17 8.59
C LEU A 193 2.50 11.16 9.57
N ASP A 194 3.27 12.11 10.10
CA ASP A 194 2.72 13.13 11.00
C ASP A 194 1.75 14.04 10.25
N TYR A 195 2.07 14.38 9.00
CA TYR A 195 1.18 15.11 8.10
C TYR A 195 -0.14 14.34 7.92
N ALA A 196 -0.08 13.05 7.58
CA ALA A 196 -1.27 12.21 7.42
C ALA A 196 -2.10 12.12 8.71
N CYS A 197 -1.46 11.95 9.88
CA CYS A 197 -2.15 11.94 11.17
C CYS A 197 -2.86 13.26 11.47
N ARG A 198 -2.22 14.39 11.13
CA ARG A 198 -2.82 15.71 11.31
C ARG A 198 -4.05 15.88 10.42
N ILE A 199 -3.97 15.50 9.14
CA ILE A 199 -5.12 15.57 8.23
C ILE A 199 -6.26 14.65 8.70
N ALA A 200 -5.95 13.41 9.08
CA ALA A 200 -6.94 12.46 9.58
C ALA A 200 -7.76 13.04 10.74
N ARG A 201 -7.11 13.71 11.69
CA ARG A 201 -7.75 14.35 12.85
C ARG A 201 -8.59 15.57 12.50
N THR A 202 -8.32 16.26 11.39
CA THR A 202 -9.14 17.40 10.96
C THR A 202 -10.45 16.98 10.29
N CYS A 203 -10.53 15.73 9.83
CA CYS A 203 -11.71 15.17 9.15
C CYS A 203 -12.59 14.30 10.07
N SER A 204 -12.20 14.15 11.33
CA SER A 204 -12.83 13.24 12.33
C SER A 204 -13.84 13.96 13.21
#